data_AF-A0A5B7W7S1-F1
#
_entry.id   AF-A0A5B7W7S1-F1
#
_cell.length_a   1.000
_cell.length_b   1.000
_cell.length_c   1.000
_cell.angle_alpha   90.00
_cell.angle_beta   90.00
_cell.angle_gamma   90.00
#
_symmetry.space_group_name_H-M   'P 1'
#
loop_
_entity.id
_entity.type
_entity.pdbx_description
1 polymer ?
#
loop_
_entity_poly.entity_id
_entity_poly.type
_entity_poly.pdbx_seq_one_letter_code
_entity_poly.pdbx_strand_id
1 'polypeptide(L)'
;MTIPGNDLPDLSIDTTLTSPEGFAAAQRALDYYLKPAVSDEVVEERFFDVRRNISSEEALVHASDLLRCAAATANESGNNLQGANRHLAFSTVHMIEMARALVDRSLECAQNG
;
A
#
# COMPACT_ATOMS: atom_id res chain seq x y z
N MET A 1 19.65 -9.38 70.31
CA MET A 1 18.35 -9.09 69.67
C MET A 1 18.65 -8.98 68.17
N THR A 2 17.89 -9.76 67.40
CA THR A 2 18.01 -10.18 65.99
C THR A 2 18.11 -9.06 64.95
N ILE A 3 18.97 -9.25 63.93
CA ILE A 3 18.82 -8.63 62.59
C ILE A 3 18.50 -9.80 61.64
N PRO A 4 17.36 -9.80 60.92
CA PRO A 4 16.99 -10.89 60.03
C PRO A 4 17.75 -10.78 58.70
N GLY A 5 18.26 -11.92 58.22
CA GLY A 5 18.82 -12.05 56.87
C GLY A 5 17.71 -11.91 55.84
N ASN A 6 17.93 -11.07 54.84
CA ASN A 6 17.06 -10.95 53.68
C ASN A 6 17.50 -12.03 52.69
N ASP A 7 16.84 -13.18 52.72
CA ASP A 7 16.99 -14.24 51.71
C ASP A 7 16.45 -13.71 50.37
N LEU A 8 17.36 -13.27 49.50
CA LEU A 8 17.06 -13.03 48.10
C LEU A 8 17.15 -14.39 47.39
N PRO A 9 16.11 -14.87 46.69
CA PRO A 9 16.22 -16.11 45.94
C PRO A 9 17.31 -15.93 44.88
N ASP A 10 18.29 -16.81 44.93
CA ASP A 10 19.34 -16.96 43.94
C ASP A 10 18.64 -17.23 42.60
N LEU A 11 18.47 -16.17 41.79
CA LEU A 11 18.03 -16.32 40.42
C LEU A 11 19.21 -16.94 39.71
N SER A 12 19.31 -18.27 39.79
CA SER A 12 20.30 -19.06 39.07
C SER A 12 20.22 -18.62 37.63
N ILE A 13 21.23 -17.85 37.20
CA ILE A 13 21.34 -17.41 35.81
C ILE A 13 21.47 -18.69 35.02
N ASP A 14 20.37 -19.07 34.37
CA ASP A 14 20.29 -20.32 33.63
C ASP A 14 21.35 -20.26 32.53
N THR A 15 22.47 -20.92 32.80
CA THR A 15 23.68 -20.84 31.99
C THR A 15 23.57 -21.75 30.76
N THR A 16 22.37 -22.31 30.51
CA THR A 16 22.00 -23.05 29.30
C THR A 16 22.27 -22.28 28.00
N LEU A 17 22.49 -20.96 28.09
CA LEU A 17 22.94 -20.13 26.97
C LEU A 17 24.38 -20.41 26.49
N THR A 18 25.21 -21.10 27.29
CA THR A 18 26.56 -21.55 26.85
C THR A 18 26.60 -23.01 26.42
N SER A 19 25.47 -23.72 26.46
CA SER A 19 25.39 -25.09 25.96
C SER A 19 25.42 -25.11 24.42
N PRO A 20 25.95 -26.18 23.79
CA PRO A 20 25.94 -26.32 22.33
C PRO A 20 24.53 -26.19 21.72
N GLU A 21 23.50 -26.61 22.46
CA GLU A 21 22.10 -26.53 22.05
C GLU A 21 21.55 -25.11 22.16
N GLY A 22 21.93 -24.37 23.21
CA GLY A 22 21.59 -22.96 23.39
C GLY A 22 22.19 -22.08 22.29
N PHE A 23 23.43 -22.36 21.89
CA PHE A 23 24.09 -21.69 20.76
C PHE A 23 23.39 -21.99 19.43
N ALA A 24 23.01 -23.26 19.19
CA ALA A 24 22.29 -23.64 17.98
C ALA A 24 20.89 -23.01 17.90
N ALA A 25 20.18 -22.93 19.02
CA ALA A 25 18.89 -22.26 19.12
C ALA A 25 19.01 -20.74 18.90
N ALA A 26 20.02 -20.11 19.52
CA ALA A 26 20.29 -18.68 19.34
C ALA A 26 20.66 -18.35 17.88
N GLN A 27 21.47 -19.18 17.22
CA GLN A 27 21.82 -18.99 15.81
C GLN A 27 20.60 -19.17 14.90
N ARG A 28 19.74 -20.17 15.16
CA ARG A 28 18.49 -20.34 14.41
C ARG A 28 17.54 -19.16 14.61
N ALA A 29 17.45 -18.63 15.82
CA ALA A 29 16.64 -17.43 16.10
C ALA A 29 17.21 -16.21 15.36
N LEU A 30 18.53 -16.03 15.39
CA LEU A 30 19.21 -14.94 14.68
C LEU A 30 19.00 -15.03 13.16
N ASP A 31 19.15 -16.22 12.56
CA ASP A 31 18.92 -16.45 11.13
C ASP A 31 17.45 -16.23 10.72
N TYR A 32 16.50 -16.51 11.62
CA TYR A 32 15.08 -16.27 11.40
C TYR A 32 14.74 -14.77 11.45
N TYR A 33 15.28 -14.05 12.44
CA TYR A 33 14.97 -12.63 12.65
C TYR A 33 15.82 -11.67 11.82
N LEU A 34 17.02 -12.07 11.37
CA LEU A 34 17.91 -11.27 10.52
C LEU A 34 17.80 -11.56 9.03
N LYS A 35 16.99 -12.55 8.61
CA LYS A 35 16.58 -12.60 7.21
C LYS A 35 15.82 -11.31 6.91
N PRO A 36 16.20 -10.54 5.87
CA PRO A 36 15.37 -9.42 5.46
C PRO A 36 13.98 -10.01 5.25
N ALA A 37 12.97 -9.36 5.83
CA ALA A 37 11.60 -9.72 5.56
C ALA A 37 11.40 -9.62 4.04
N VAL A 38 11.60 -10.73 3.34
CA VAL A 38 10.79 -11.04 2.17
C VAL A 38 9.42 -11.22 2.77
N SER A 39 8.75 -10.08 2.99
CA SER A 39 7.33 -10.00 2.78
C SER A 39 7.14 -10.62 1.40
N ASP A 40 6.86 -11.93 1.38
CA ASP A 40 5.98 -12.47 0.36
C ASP A 40 4.68 -11.71 0.59
N GLU A 41 4.62 -10.48 0.04
CA GLU A 41 3.35 -9.88 -0.31
C GLU A 41 2.68 -10.98 -1.13
N VAL A 42 1.66 -11.62 -0.55
CA VAL A 42 0.81 -12.53 -1.30
C VAL A 42 0.35 -11.71 -2.49
N VAL A 43 0.98 -11.92 -3.64
CA VAL A 43 0.62 -11.25 -4.88
C VAL A 43 -0.67 -11.92 -5.28
N GLU A 44 -1.78 -11.42 -4.72
CA GLU A 44 -3.11 -11.63 -5.25
C GLU A 44 -3.01 -11.41 -6.76
N GLU A 45 -3.20 -12.47 -7.54
CA GLU A 45 -3.17 -12.39 -9.00
C GLU A 45 -4.33 -11.51 -9.45
N ARG A 46 -4.06 -10.20 -9.60
CA ARG A 46 -5.04 -9.26 -10.11
C ARG A 46 -5.12 -9.42 -11.62
N PHE A 47 -6.34 -9.49 -12.15
CA PHE A 47 -6.60 -9.48 -13.60
C PHE A 47 -6.02 -8.22 -14.29
N PHE A 48 -5.86 -7.12 -13.55
CA PHE A 48 -5.17 -5.91 -13.98
C PHE A 48 -4.26 -5.40 -12.87
N ASP A 49 -3.01 -5.13 -13.21
CA ASP A 49 -2.07 -4.43 -12.33
C ASP A 49 -1.37 -3.30 -13.09
N VAL A 50 -1.12 -2.20 -12.40
CA VAL A 50 -0.39 -1.07 -12.96
C VAL A 50 1.09 -1.36 -12.80
N ARG A 51 1.89 -1.21 -13.88
CA ARG A 51 3.32 -1.47 -13.83
C ARG A 51 3.98 -0.67 -12.69
N ARG A 52 4.62 -1.35 -11.73
CA ARG A 52 5.24 -0.73 -10.55
C ARG A 52 6.38 0.25 -10.87
N ASN A 53 6.91 0.23 -12.09
CA ASN A 53 8.06 1.01 -12.52
C ASN A 53 7.70 2.27 -13.34
N ILE A 54 6.44 2.67 -13.41
CA ILE A 54 6.06 3.95 -14.01
C ILE A 54 6.28 5.09 -13.02
N SER A 55 6.71 6.25 -13.52
CA SER A 55 6.78 7.44 -12.68
C SER A 55 5.39 7.91 -12.26
N SER A 56 5.32 8.66 -11.15
CA SER A 56 4.06 9.30 -10.71
C SER A 56 3.50 10.22 -11.79
N GLU A 57 4.37 10.93 -12.52
CA GLU A 57 3.97 11.78 -13.65
C GLU A 57 3.35 10.95 -14.78
N GLU A 58 4.02 9.90 -15.26
CA GLU A 58 3.46 9.02 -16.30
C GLU A 58 2.14 8.38 -15.87
N ALA A 59 2.02 7.99 -14.60
CA ALA A 59 0.78 7.45 -14.06
C ALA A 59 -0.36 8.48 -14.12
N LEU A 60 -0.10 9.73 -13.76
CA LEU A 60 -1.08 10.81 -13.81
C LEU A 60 -1.44 11.23 -15.24
N VAL A 61 -0.48 11.23 -16.17
CA VAL A 61 -0.75 11.46 -17.61
C VAL A 61 -1.71 10.39 -18.13
N HIS A 62 -1.40 9.11 -17.87
CA HIS A 62 -2.27 8.01 -18.26
C HIS A 62 -3.64 8.08 -17.60
N ALA A 63 -3.72 8.50 -16.34
CA ALA A 63 -5.01 8.70 -15.67
C ALA A 63 -5.83 9.82 -16.35
N SER A 64 -5.21 10.94 -16.74
CA SER A 64 -5.91 12.02 -17.47
C SER A 64 -6.46 11.55 -18.82
N ASP A 65 -5.67 10.76 -19.56
CA ASP A 65 -6.10 10.17 -20.84
C ASP A 65 -7.27 9.18 -20.65
N LEU A 66 -7.19 8.32 -19.64
CA LEU A 66 -8.27 7.39 -19.30
C LEU A 66 -9.56 8.12 -18.92
N LEU A 67 -9.45 9.21 -18.13
CA LEU A 67 -10.60 10.04 -17.77
C LEU A 67 -11.21 10.73 -18.99
N ARG A 68 -10.39 11.20 -19.94
CA ARG A 68 -10.89 11.73 -21.23
C ARG A 68 -11.68 10.68 -22.01
N CYS A 69 -11.17 9.44 -22.09
CA CYS A 69 -11.87 8.33 -22.74
C CYS A 69 -13.19 7.97 -22.00
N ALA A 70 -13.18 7.99 -20.67
CA ALA A 70 -14.36 7.73 -19.86
C ALA A 70 -15.44 8.80 -20.07
N ALA A 71 -15.06 10.08 -20.14
CA ALA A 71 -15.98 11.19 -20.41
C ALA A 71 -16.63 11.04 -21.79
N ALA A 72 -15.85 10.72 -22.83
CA ALA A 72 -16.37 10.46 -24.16
C ALA A 72 -17.36 9.28 -24.17
N THR A 73 -17.03 8.20 -23.47
CA THR A 73 -17.89 7.01 -23.36
C THR A 73 -19.19 7.30 -22.62
N ALA A 74 -19.14 8.06 -21.51
CA ALA A 74 -20.33 8.45 -20.74
C ALA A 74 -21.22 9.44 -21.51
N ASN A 75 -20.62 10.32 -22.30
CA ASN A 75 -21.37 11.23 -23.17
C ASN A 75 -22.10 10.45 -24.28
N GLU A 76 -21.38 9.56 -24.97
CA GLU A 76 -21.96 8.73 -26.03
C GLU A 76 -23.04 7.76 -25.50
N SER A 77 -22.87 7.21 -24.31
CA SER A 77 -23.92 6.38 -23.69
C SER A 77 -25.19 7.18 -23.35
N GLY A 78 -25.04 8.47 -23.05
CA GLY A 78 -26.14 9.41 -22.83
C GLY A 78 -26.85 9.90 -24.10
N ASN A 79 -26.22 9.80 -25.27
CA ASN A 79 -26.71 10.41 -26.51
C ASN A 79 -28.08 9.86 -26.95
N ASN A 80 -28.33 8.57 -26.74
CA ASN A 80 -29.60 7.91 -27.08
C ASN A 80 -30.61 7.86 -25.91
N LEU A 81 -30.26 8.42 -24.75
CA LEU A 81 -31.14 8.47 -23.58
C LEU A 81 -31.98 9.76 -23.56
N GLN A 82 -33.08 9.74 -22.82
CA GLN A 82 -33.92 10.91 -22.59
C GLN A 82 -34.30 11.06 -21.12
N GLY A 83 -34.75 12.25 -20.74
CA GLY A 83 -35.18 12.58 -19.39
C GLY A 83 -34.10 12.31 -18.33
N ALA A 84 -34.53 11.75 -17.19
CA ALA A 84 -33.67 11.51 -16.03
C ALA A 84 -32.41 10.69 -16.35
N ASN A 85 -32.50 9.68 -17.21
CA ASN A 85 -31.35 8.82 -17.54
C ASN A 85 -30.26 9.58 -18.30
N ARG A 86 -30.64 10.51 -19.18
CA ARG A 86 -29.67 11.39 -19.85
C ARG A 86 -29.02 12.36 -18.87
N HIS A 87 -29.79 12.90 -17.93
CA HIS A 87 -29.25 13.77 -16.88
C HIS A 87 -28.24 13.04 -16.01
N LEU A 88 -28.49 11.77 -15.67
CA LEU A 88 -27.53 10.94 -14.94
C LEU A 88 -26.23 10.72 -15.74
N ALA A 89 -26.33 10.36 -17.02
CA ALA A 89 -25.14 10.20 -17.88
C ALA A 89 -24.30 11.49 -17.96
N PHE A 90 -24.94 12.65 -18.13
CA PHE A 90 -24.25 13.94 -18.13
C PHE A 90 -23.70 14.33 -16.76
N SER A 91 -24.36 13.95 -15.66
CA SER A 91 -23.81 14.10 -14.31
C SER A 91 -22.54 13.26 -14.14
N THR A 92 -22.50 12.04 -14.69
CA THR A 92 -21.28 11.22 -14.72
C THR A 92 -20.16 11.88 -15.51
N VAL A 93 -20.44 12.42 -16.70
CA VAL A 93 -19.45 13.19 -17.48
C VAL A 93 -18.89 14.34 -16.65
N HIS A 94 -19.76 15.11 -15.97
CA HIS A 94 -19.31 16.22 -15.13
C HIS A 94 -18.37 15.78 -14.00
N MET A 95 -18.69 14.68 -13.30
CA MET A 95 -17.82 14.14 -12.26
C MET A 95 -16.47 13.69 -12.81
N ILE A 96 -16.44 13.08 -14.00
CA ILE A 96 -15.20 12.66 -14.67
C ILE A 96 -14.33 13.87 -15.02
N GLU A 97 -14.92 14.93 -15.58
CA GLU A 97 -14.19 16.17 -15.91
C GLU A 97 -13.63 16.85 -14.66
N MET A 98 -14.37 16.84 -13.54
CA MET A 98 -13.85 17.33 -12.26
C MET A 98 -12.66 16.51 -11.76
N ALA A 99 -12.76 15.17 -11.81
CA ALA A 99 -11.65 14.31 -11.44
C ALA A 99 -10.42 14.55 -12.32
N ARG A 100 -10.63 14.74 -13.63
CA ARG A 100 -9.56 15.05 -14.58
C ARG A 100 -8.90 16.38 -14.26
N ALA A 101 -9.66 17.42 -13.94
CA ALA A 101 -9.10 18.71 -13.55
C ALA A 101 -8.21 18.60 -12.30
N LEU A 102 -8.55 17.75 -11.32
CA LEU A 102 -7.70 17.49 -10.15
C LEU A 102 -6.40 16.75 -10.52
N VAL A 103 -6.48 15.78 -11.44
CA VAL A 103 -5.30 15.05 -11.96
C VAL A 103 -4.39 16.00 -12.74
N ASP A 104 -4.93 16.80 -13.65
CA ASP A 104 -4.18 17.79 -14.43
C ASP A 104 -3.49 18.80 -13.51
N ARG A 105 -4.18 19.26 -12.45
CA ARG A 105 -3.56 20.11 -11.41
C ARG A 105 -2.41 19.43 -10.68
N SER A 106 -2.51 18.13 -10.44
CA SER A 106 -1.47 17.35 -9.76
C SER A 106 -0.23 17.20 -10.66
N LEU A 107 -0.42 17.05 -11.97
CA LEU A 107 0.64 17.06 -12.97
C LEU A 107 1.37 18.41 -13.02
N GLU A 108 0.61 19.51 -13.07
CA GLU A 108 1.19 20.85 -13.06
C GLU A 108 2.06 21.09 -11.81
N CYS A 109 1.62 20.61 -10.64
CA CYS A 109 2.41 20.70 -9.42
C CYS A 109 3.68 19.86 -9.47
N ALA A 110 3.65 18.68 -10.10
CA ALA A 110 4.81 17.81 -10.24
C ALA A 110 5.85 18.36 -11.23
N GLN A 111 5.44 19.12 -12.24
CA GLN A 111 6.32 19.72 -13.24
C GLN A 111 6.99 21.02 -12.78
N ASN A 112 6.45 21.68 -11.75
CA ASN A 112 6.88 22.98 -11.25
C ASN A 112 7.66 22.94 -9.92
N GLY A 113 7.93 21.74 -9.38
CA GLY A 113 8.69 21.53 -8.14
C GLY A 113 10.05 20.91 -8.41
#